data_AF-A0AA42JFR4-F1
#
_entry.id   AF-A0AA42JFR4-F1
#
_cell.length_a   1.000
_cell.length_b   1.000
_cell.length_c   1.000
_cell.angle_alpha   90.00
_cell.angle_beta   90.00
_cell.angle_gamma   90.00
#
_symmetry.space_group_name_H-M   'P 1'
#
loop_
_entity.id
_entity.type
_entity.pdbx_description
1 polymer ?
#
loop_
_entity_poly.entity_id
_entity_poly.type
_entity_poly.pdbx_seq_one_letter_code
_entity_poly.pdbx_strand_id
1 'polypeptide(L)'
;MNKKNVIFCHSSDIRKHGIRNNIQRSKCNACNKTFTLKKKLNPISIWNDYSIGKQTYKQLSEKYHCSIRTIQRYLEKAPKTVLNPPQLRDLNIIADTTFFGRQKKMFITG
;
A
#
# COMPACT_ATOMS: atom_id res chain seq x y z
N MET A 1 27.81 -7.22 1.69
CA MET A 1 26.49 -7.67 2.20
C MET A 1 25.88 -6.55 3.03
N ASN A 2 24.79 -5.91 2.58
CA ASN A 2 24.10 -4.90 3.39
C ASN A 2 23.44 -5.57 4.59
N LYS A 3 24.02 -5.39 5.79
CA LYS A 3 23.44 -5.86 7.05
C LYS A 3 22.14 -5.09 7.30
N LYS A 4 21.02 -5.80 7.42
CA LYS A 4 19.72 -5.19 7.74
C LYS A 4 19.64 -4.98 9.25
N ASN A 5 19.49 -3.72 9.65
CA ASN A 5 19.43 -3.34 11.05
C ASN A 5 17.98 -3.44 11.58
N VAL A 6 17.86 -3.79 12.85
CA VAL A 6 16.57 -3.83 13.54
C VAL A 6 16.09 -2.42 13.82
N ILE A 7 14.85 -2.08 13.44
CA ILE A 7 14.28 -0.72 13.57
C ILE A 7 14.30 -0.22 15.03
N PHE A 8 14.23 -1.12 16.02
CA PHE A 8 14.11 -0.77 17.43
C PHE A 8 15.42 -0.49 18.16
N CYS A 9 16.51 -1.18 17.78
CA CYS A 9 17.79 -1.11 18.50
C CYS A 9 19.00 -0.95 17.58
N HIS A 10 18.77 -0.81 16.27
CA HIS A 10 19.77 -0.69 15.20
C HIS A 10 20.86 -1.78 15.13
N SER A 11 20.81 -2.78 16.02
CA SER A 11 21.70 -3.94 15.99
C SER A 11 21.47 -4.76 14.72
N SER A 12 22.55 -5.32 14.18
CA SER A 12 22.52 -6.28 13.08
C SER A 12 22.52 -7.73 13.56
N ASP A 13 22.53 -7.98 14.86
CA ASP A 13 22.58 -9.33 15.42
C ASP A 13 21.18 -9.96 15.47
N ILE A 14 20.92 -10.78 14.45
CA ILE A 14 19.61 -11.34 14.13
C ILE A 14 19.74 -12.84 13.90
N ARG A 15 18.87 -13.63 14.55
CA ARG A 15 18.74 -15.08 14.33
C ARG A 15 17.37 -15.47 13.79
N LYS A 16 17.28 -16.64 13.16
CA LYS A 16 15.99 -17.25 12.77
C LYS A 16 15.18 -17.61 14.02
N HIS A 17 13.87 -17.40 13.97
CA HIS A 17 12.96 -17.61 15.11
C HIS A 17 11.57 -18.09 14.64
N GLY A 18 11.50 -19.35 14.20
CA GLY A 18 10.25 -19.99 13.79
C GLY A 18 9.65 -19.46 12.48
N ILE A 19 8.50 -20.03 12.11
CA ILE A 19 7.75 -19.72 10.88
C ILE A 19 6.32 -19.34 11.28
N ARG A 20 5.78 -18.27 10.69
CA ARG A 20 4.38 -17.87 10.86
C ARG A 20 3.80 -17.47 9.51
N ASN A 21 2.60 -17.95 9.18
CA ASN A 21 1.94 -17.73 7.88
C ASN A 21 2.88 -18.06 6.70
N ASN A 22 3.57 -19.19 6.81
CA ASN A 22 4.58 -19.65 5.86
C ASN A 22 5.76 -18.69 5.61
N ILE A 23 6.03 -17.77 6.55
CA ILE A 23 7.10 -16.79 6.46
C ILE A 23 8.07 -16.97 7.62
N GLN A 24 9.36 -17.04 7.31
CA GLN A 24 10.43 -17.06 8.29
C GLN A 24 10.40 -15.79 9.15
N ARG A 25 10.35 -15.98 10.47
CA ARG A 25 10.46 -14.92 11.47
C ARG A 25 11.89 -14.82 11.97
N SER A 26 12.27 -13.62 12.38
CA SER A 26 13.61 -13.32 12.89
C SER A 26 13.51 -12.69 14.27
N LYS A 27 14.51 -12.94 15.12
CA LYS A 27 14.62 -12.36 16.46
C LYS A 27 15.95 -11.64 16.59
N CYS A 28 15.93 -10.43 17.15
CA CYS A 28 17.14 -9.72 17.53
C CYS A 28 17.70 -10.31 18.82
N ASN A 29 19.01 -10.53 18.92
CA ASN A 29 19.62 -10.99 20.16
C ASN A 29 19.82 -9.86 21.17
N ALA A 30 20.12 -8.64 20.72
CA ALA A 30 20.35 -7.49 21.59
C ALA A 30 19.08 -7.00 22.32
N CYS A 31 17.94 -6.94 21.62
CA CYS A 31 16.68 -6.44 22.20
C CYS A 31 15.58 -7.50 22.34
N ASN A 32 15.85 -8.75 21.98
CA ASN A 32 14.91 -9.88 22.04
C ASN A 32 13.59 -9.71 21.26
N LYS A 33 13.41 -8.65 20.47
CA LYS A 33 12.19 -8.44 19.67
C LYS A 33 12.16 -9.36 18.45
N THR A 34 10.95 -9.84 18.11
CA THR A 34 10.71 -10.68 16.93
C THR A 34 10.02 -9.88 15.82
N PHE A 35 10.46 -10.05 14.59
CA PHE A 35 9.96 -9.31 13.42
C PHE A 35 10.10 -10.15 12.15
N THR A 36 9.52 -9.66 11.06
CA THR A 36 9.63 -10.28 9.74
C THR A 36 10.42 -9.35 8.83
N LEU A 37 11.52 -9.85 8.26
CA LEU A 37 12.32 -9.13 7.27
C LEU A 37 11.63 -9.19 5.91
N LYS A 38 10.68 -8.28 5.64
CA LYS A 38 10.08 -8.11 4.31
C LYS A 38 10.57 -6.84 3.64
N LYS A 39 10.81 -6.90 2.33
CA LYS A 39 11.01 -5.70 1.51
C LYS A 39 9.70 -4.90 1.53
N LYS A 40 9.77 -3.63 1.93
CA LYS A 40 8.61 -2.74 1.90
C LYS A 40 8.31 -2.40 0.44
N LEU A 41 7.03 -2.44 0.05
CA LEU A 41 6.60 -1.98 -1.28
C LEU A 41 6.67 -0.46 -1.35
N ASN A 42 6.96 0.09 -2.52
CA ASN A 42 7.00 1.54 -2.75
C ASN A 42 5.57 2.03 -3.08
N PRO A 43 4.92 2.83 -2.21
CA PRO A 43 3.57 3.32 -2.46
C PRO A 43 3.45 4.18 -3.73
N ILE A 44 4.48 4.97 -4.06
CA ILE A 44 4.47 5.86 -5.23
C ILE A 44 4.44 5.07 -6.53
N SER A 45 5.19 3.97 -6.59
CA SER A 45 5.17 3.07 -7.76
C SER A 45 3.80 2.45 -7.95
N ILE A 46 3.17 1.95 -6.88
CA ILE A 46 1.83 1.37 -6.93
C ILE A 46 0.81 2.42 -7.39
N TRP A 47 0.93 3.65 -6.91
CA TRP A 47 0.07 4.76 -7.31
C TRP A 47 0.19 5.07 -8.81
N ASN A 48 1.42 5.21 -9.32
CA ASN A 48 1.65 5.51 -10.74
C ASN A 48 1.16 4.39 -11.66
N ASP A 49 1.37 3.13 -11.28
CA ASP A 49 0.86 1.98 -12.03
C ASP A 49 -0.67 1.96 -12.09
N TYR A 50 -1.34 2.38 -11.01
CA TYR A 50 -2.80 2.51 -10.97
C TYR A 50 -3.29 3.69 -11.81
N SER A 51 -2.73 4.89 -11.60
CA SER A 51 -3.25 6.14 -12.19
C SER A 51 -2.84 6.34 -13.64
N ILE A 52 -1.55 6.15 -13.96
CA ILE A 52 -0.99 6.33 -15.30
C ILE A 52 -1.10 5.03 -16.08
N GLY A 53 -0.71 3.91 -15.45
CA GLY A 53 -0.74 2.59 -16.07
C GLY A 53 -2.14 1.98 -16.21
N LYS A 54 -3.17 2.59 -15.60
CA LYS A 54 -4.57 2.14 -15.59
C LYS A 54 -4.75 0.68 -15.16
N GLN A 55 -3.84 0.18 -14.32
CA GLN A 55 -3.88 -1.22 -13.87
C GLN A 55 -5.00 -1.45 -12.85
N THR A 56 -5.72 -2.55 -13.00
CA THR A 56 -6.76 -2.96 -12.02
C THR A 56 -6.13 -3.48 -10.73
N TYR A 57 -6.91 -3.53 -9.65
CA TYR A 57 -6.44 -4.08 -8.38
C TYR A 57 -5.95 -5.53 -8.49
N LYS A 58 -6.58 -6.34 -9.36
CA LYS A 58 -6.17 -7.73 -9.59
C LYS A 58 -4.79 -7.78 -10.24
N GLN A 59 -4.58 -7.04 -11.32
CA GLN A 59 -3.29 -6.96 -12.02
C GLN A 59 -2.17 -6.45 -11.08
N LEU A 60 -2.45 -5.44 -10.27
CA LEU A 60 -1.50 -4.95 -9.26
C LEU A 60 -1.21 -6.01 -8.19
N SER A 61 -2.21 -6.76 -7.75
CA SER A 61 -2.05 -7.82 -6.74
C SER A 61 -1.13 -8.95 -7.24
N GLU A 62 -1.26 -9.30 -8.52
CA GLU A 62 -0.41 -10.29 -9.19
C GLU A 62 1.01 -9.74 -9.38
N LYS A 63 1.16 -8.51 -9.89
CA LYS A 63 2.45 -7.84 -10.12
C LYS A 63 3.30 -7.68 -8.85
N TYR A 64 2.67 -7.32 -7.73
CA TYR A 64 3.35 -7.09 -6.45
C TYR A 64 3.28 -8.27 -5.48
N HIS A 65 2.74 -9.42 -5.92
CA HIS A 65 2.60 -10.66 -5.15
C HIS A 65 1.97 -10.42 -3.75
N CYS A 66 0.87 -9.69 -3.72
CA CYS A 66 0.16 -9.39 -2.48
C CYS A 66 -1.35 -9.45 -2.69
N SER A 67 -2.14 -9.40 -1.61
CA SER A 67 -3.59 -9.44 -1.74
C SER A 67 -4.15 -8.12 -2.31
N ILE A 68 -5.31 -8.19 -2.98
CA ILE A 68 -6.07 -7.02 -3.43
C ILE A 68 -6.28 -6.01 -2.29
N ARG A 69 -6.63 -6.51 -1.08
CA ARG A 69 -6.78 -5.67 0.13
C ARG A 69 -5.50 -4.93 0.51
N THR A 70 -4.33 -5.53 0.24
CA THR A 70 -3.04 -4.86 0.47
C THR A 70 -2.86 -3.72 -0.52
N ILE A 71 -3.13 -3.94 -1.81
CA ILE A 71 -3.07 -2.89 -2.84
C ILE A 71 -3.99 -1.72 -2.48
N GLN A 72 -5.24 -1.99 -2.11
CA GLN A 72 -6.20 -0.96 -1.68
C GLN A 72 -5.63 -0.10 -0.55
N ARG A 73 -5.07 -0.71 0.51
CA ARG A 73 -4.45 0.02 1.63
C ARG A 73 -3.26 0.88 1.20
N TYR A 74 -2.49 0.44 0.19
CA TYR A 74 -1.38 1.25 -0.34
C TYR A 74 -1.90 2.45 -1.14
N LEU A 75 -2.94 2.27 -1.94
CA LEU A 75 -3.56 3.35 -2.71
C LEU A 75 -4.27 4.38 -1.80
N GLU A 76 -4.96 3.93 -0.74
CA GLU A 76 -5.58 4.82 0.24
C GLU A 76 -4.56 5.69 1.00
N LYS A 77 -3.36 5.15 1.22
CA LYS A 77 -2.24 5.81 1.88
C LYS A 77 -1.33 6.59 0.93
N ALA A 78 -1.53 6.47 -0.38
CA ALA A 78 -0.77 7.23 -1.34
C ALA A 78 -0.99 8.72 -1.09
N PRO A 79 0.03 9.57 -1.31
CA PRO A 79 -0.09 11.00 -1.08
C PRO A 79 -1.23 11.55 -1.95
N LYS A 80 -2.30 12.02 -1.30
CA LYS A 80 -3.38 12.73 -1.97
C LYS A 80 -2.90 14.16 -2.14
N THR A 81 -2.92 14.66 -3.37
CA THR A 81 -2.67 16.08 -3.62
C THR A 81 -3.69 16.88 -2.83
N VAL A 82 -3.22 17.84 -2.04
CA VAL A 82 -4.10 18.78 -1.35
C VAL A 82 -4.82 19.59 -2.43
N LEU A 83 -6.14 19.73 -2.29
CA LEU A 83 -6.88 20.61 -3.19
C LEU A 83 -6.45 22.04 -2.89
N ASN A 84 -5.90 22.71 -3.91
CA ASN A 84 -5.58 24.12 -3.80
C ASN A 84 -6.88 24.93 -3.86
N PRO A 85 -7.15 25.80 -2.88
CA PRO A 85 -8.31 26.67 -2.95
C PRO A 85 -8.18 27.61 -4.15
N PRO A 86 -9.30 27.96 -4.82
CA PRO A 86 -9.27 28.95 -5.87
C PRO A 86 -8.80 30.29 -5.30
N GLN A 87 -7.89 30.95 -6.02
CA GLN A 87 -7.30 32.22 -5.59
C GLN A 87 -8.19 33.43 -5.91
N LEU A 88 -9.12 33.27 -6.86
CA LEU A 88 -10.01 34.34 -7.34
C LEU A 88 -11.39 34.24 -6.68
N ARG A 89 -12.02 35.40 -6.47
CA ARG A 89 -13.38 35.52 -5.91
C ARG A 89 -14.45 35.30 -7.00
N ASP A 90 -14.20 35.79 -8.21
CA ASP A 90 -15.09 35.64 -9.36
C ASP A 90 -14.49 34.65 -10.37
N LEU A 91 -15.27 33.63 -10.75
CA LEU A 91 -14.82 32.48 -11.53
C LEU A 91 -15.89 32.08 -12.55
N ASN A 92 -15.48 31.85 -13.80
CA ASN A 92 -16.31 31.16 -14.78
C ASN A 92 -16.02 29.66 -14.70
N ILE A 93 -17.04 28.85 -14.36
CA ILE A 93 -16.90 27.41 -14.13
C ILE A 93 -17.53 26.64 -15.29
N ILE A 94 -16.76 25.73 -15.89
CA ILE A 94 -17.26 24.75 -16.85
C ILE A 94 -17.33 23.40 -16.13
N ALA A 95 -18.49 22.75 -16.16
CA ALA A 95 -18.72 21.48 -15.48
C ALA A 95 -19.10 20.40 -16.50
N ASP A 96 -18.28 19.36 -16.59
CA ASP A 96 -18.55 18.17 -17.40
C ASP A 96 -19.07 17.02 -16.53
N THR A 97 -20.01 16.23 -17.06
CA THR A 97 -20.55 15.04 -16.37
C THR A 97 -20.08 13.77 -17.05
N THR A 98 -19.38 12.90 -16.32
CA THR A 98 -19.02 11.54 -16.78
C THR A 98 -19.78 10.50 -15.95
N PHE A 99 -20.50 9.59 -16.61
CA PHE A 99 -21.23 8.51 -15.94
C PHE A 99 -20.34 7.27 -15.76
N PHE A 100 -20.28 6.75 -14.54
CA PHE A 100 -19.63 5.48 -14.24
C PHE A 100 -20.68 4.47 -13.78
N GLY A 101 -20.79 3.33 -14.48
CA GLY A 101 -21.68 2.25 -14.08
C GLY A 101 -21.28 1.70 -12.71
N ARG A 102 -22.16 1.81 -11.71
CA ARG A 102 -22.00 1.17 -10.40
C ARG A 102 -22.95 -0.02 -10.30
N GLN A 103 -22.43 -1.23 -10.17
CA GLN A 103 -23.25 -2.36 -9.74
C GLN A 103 -23.59 -2.15 -8.25
N LYS A 104 -24.83 -1.74 -7.96
CA LYS A 104 -25.34 -1.77 -6.58
C LYS A 104 -25.52 -3.25 -6.22
N LYS A 105 -24.66 -3.78 -5.35
CA LYS A 105 -24.90 -5.09 -4.73
C LYS A 105 -26.13 -4.95 -3.84
N MET A 106 -27.29 -5.31 -4.37
CA MET A 106 -28.50 -5.50 -3.60
C MET A 106 -28.29 -6.79 -2.81
N PHE A 107 -27.98 -6.67 -1.50
CA PHE A 107 -27.98 -7.82 -0.61
C PHE A 107 -29.45 -8.23 -0.42
N ILE A 108 -29.90 -9.20 -1.21
CA ILE A 108 -31.15 -9.90 -0.93
C ILE A 108 -30.80 -10.91 0.16
N THR A 109 -31.10 -10.59 1.41
CA THR A 109 -31.18 -11.59 2.47
C THR A 109 -32.45 -12.39 2.22
N GLY A 110 -32.29 -13.63 1.77
CA GLY A 110 -33.31 -14.67 1.74
C GLY A 110 -32.89 -15.81 2.64
#